data_AF-A0A455U6Y7-F1
#
_entry.id   AF-A0A455U6Y7-F1
#
_cell.length_a   1.000
_cell.length_b   1.000
_cell.length_c   1.000
_cell.angle_alpha   90.00
_cell.angle_beta   90.00
_cell.angle_gamma   90.00
#
_symmetry.space_group_name_H-M   'P 1'
#
loop_
_entity.id
_entity.type
_entity.pdbx_description
1 polymer ?
#
loop_
_entity_poly.entity_id
_entity_poly.type
_entity_poly.pdbx_seq_one_letter_code
_entity_poly.pdbx_strand_id
1 'polypeptide(L)'
;MELVEIPTPDETHDNIVAYWVADDTLEAGESRRLHYLTHTLNTQPEAHSLGRAIRTRHGRASIPGQADSTLQGQRQFIVDFQGGALDDIAADQPVELVINAQQGEVLLPQVTPLPNKGWRASFRLPDSHQPSDVRLRLTLNEEPISETWNYVWYPNDQ
;
A
#
# COMPACT_ATOMS: atom_id res chain seq x y z
N MET A 1 4.70 -4.28 -15.90
CA MET A 1 5.56 -4.59 -14.73
C MET A 1 4.88 -5.70 -13.99
N GLU A 2 5.63 -6.72 -13.59
CA GLU A 2 5.13 -7.82 -12.77
C GLU A 2 5.96 -7.93 -11.50
N LEU A 3 5.30 -8.36 -10.43
CA LEU A 3 5.89 -8.70 -9.13
C LEU A 3 5.51 -10.15 -8.86
N VAL A 4 6.51 -10.98 -8.55
CA VAL A 4 6.32 -12.37 -8.15
C VAL A 4 6.81 -12.53 -6.73
N GLU A 5 5.92 -13.01 -5.86
CA GLU A 5 6.20 -13.38 -4.48
C GLU A 5 6.19 -14.91 -4.38
N ILE A 6 7.32 -15.48 -3.96
CA ILE A 6 7.50 -16.93 -3.84
C ILE A 6 7.42 -17.30 -2.35
N PRO A 7 6.52 -18.20 -1.93
CA PRO A 7 6.50 -18.67 -0.55
C PRO A 7 7.85 -19.28 -0.15
N THR A 8 8.48 -18.74 0.89
CA THR A 8 9.77 -19.23 1.41
C THR A 8 9.67 -19.53 2.91
N PRO A 9 10.26 -20.64 3.39
CA PRO A 9 10.28 -20.97 4.81
C PRO A 9 11.35 -20.20 5.60
N ASP A 10 12.35 -19.63 4.93
CA ASP A 10 13.46 -18.91 5.56
C ASP A 10 13.99 -17.73 4.71
N GLU A 11 14.79 -16.88 5.34
CA GLU A 11 15.37 -15.65 4.77
C GLU A 11 16.57 -15.87 3.84
N THR A 12 17.07 -17.10 3.71
CA THR A 12 18.27 -17.39 2.91
C THR A 12 17.97 -17.50 1.41
N HIS A 13 16.69 -17.58 1.05
CA HIS A 13 16.22 -17.69 -0.31
C HIS A 13 15.57 -16.38 -0.77
N ASP A 14 16.03 -15.86 -1.91
CA ASP A 14 15.37 -14.73 -2.56
C ASP A 14 13.92 -15.09 -2.91
N ASN A 15 12.97 -14.29 -2.44
CA ASN A 15 11.55 -14.58 -2.55
C ASN A 15 10.74 -13.50 -3.29
N ILE A 16 11.41 -12.46 -3.79
CA ILE A 16 10.80 -11.34 -4.51
C ILE A 16 11.48 -11.14 -5.86
N VAL A 17 10.69 -11.14 -6.94
CA VAL A 17 11.17 -10.85 -8.30
C VAL A 17 10.31 -9.75 -8.92
N ALA A 18 10.93 -8.72 -9.49
CA ALA A 18 10.25 -7.65 -10.22
C ALA A 18 10.86 -7.47 -11.60
N TYR A 19 10.03 -7.44 -12.64
CA TYR A 19 10.48 -7.31 -14.02
C TYR A 19 9.46 -6.59 -14.90
N TRP A 20 9.95 -6.09 -16.03
CA TRP A 20 9.09 -5.58 -17.10
C TRP A 20 8.72 -6.73 -18.04
N VAL A 21 7.45 -6.77 -18.45
CA VAL A 21 6.92 -7.69 -19.45
C VAL A 21 6.36 -6.84 -20.57
N ALA A 22 6.71 -7.18 -21.80
CA ALA A 22 6.13 -6.58 -22.99
C ALA A 22 4.69 -7.06 -23.15
N ASP A 23 3.78 -6.17 -23.57
CA ASP A 23 2.40 -6.58 -23.87
C ASP A 23 2.34 -7.58 -25.03
N ASP A 24 3.22 -7.39 -26.02
CA ASP A 24 3.35 -8.28 -27.19
C ASP A 24 4.44 -9.33 -26.96
N THR A 25 4.12 -10.58 -27.30
CA THR A 25 5.10 -11.68 -27.27
C THR A 25 6.12 -11.53 -28.38
N LEU A 26 7.34 -12.01 -28.13
CA LEU A 26 8.39 -12.07 -29.15
C LEU A 26 8.25 -13.36 -29.99
N GLU A 27 8.09 -13.22 -31.31
CA GLU A 27 8.01 -14.38 -32.20
C GLU A 27 9.39 -14.95 -32.56
N ALA A 28 9.41 -16.21 -33.02
CA ALA A 28 10.64 -16.87 -33.43
C ALA A 28 11.31 -16.11 -34.59
N GLY A 29 12.56 -15.68 -34.39
CA GLY A 29 13.33 -14.92 -35.37
C GLY A 29 13.23 -13.39 -35.21
N GLU A 30 12.35 -12.90 -34.34
CA GLU A 30 12.33 -11.49 -33.98
C GLU A 30 13.47 -11.12 -33.02
N SER A 31 13.82 -9.84 -33.00
CA SER A 31 14.74 -9.27 -32.02
C SER A 31 14.19 -7.97 -31.43
N ARG A 32 14.55 -7.70 -30.18
CA ARG A 32 14.28 -6.44 -29.48
C ARG A 32 15.55 -6.01 -28.77
N ARG A 33 15.80 -4.70 -28.76
CA ARG A 33 16.92 -4.10 -28.04
C ARG A 33 16.37 -3.25 -26.91
N LEU A 34 16.72 -3.61 -25.69
CA LEU A 34 16.32 -2.90 -24.48
C LEU A 34 17.55 -2.19 -23.91
N HIS A 35 17.42 -0.90 -23.63
CA HIS A 35 18.44 -0.10 -22.94
C HIS A 35 17.83 0.42 -21.65
N TYR A 36 18.50 0.17 -20.52
CA TYR A 36 18.03 0.59 -19.22
C TYR A 36 19.21 0.99 -18.34
N LEU A 37 18.94 1.85 -17.36
CA LEU A 37 19.89 2.26 -16.32
C LEU A 37 19.38 1.75 -14.98
N THR A 38 20.26 1.11 -14.22
CA THR A 38 19.96 0.69 -12.85
C THR A 38 20.69 1.59 -11.87
N HIS A 39 19.99 1.99 -10.82
CA HIS A 39 20.56 2.72 -9.71
C HIS A 39 20.44 1.88 -8.44
N THR A 40 21.56 1.61 -7.78
CA THR A 40 21.56 1.06 -6.41
C THR A 40 21.68 2.21 -5.44
N LEU A 41 20.69 2.38 -4.57
CA LEU A 41 20.62 3.50 -3.64
C LEU A 41 20.45 2.97 -2.22
N ASN A 42 21.02 3.66 -1.25
CA ASN A 42 20.77 3.40 0.18
C ASN A 42 19.53 4.15 0.69
N THR A 43 18.98 5.06 -0.12
CA THR A 43 17.82 5.89 0.17
C THR A 43 16.96 6.04 -1.09
N GLN A 44 15.74 6.56 -0.93
CA GLN A 44 14.83 6.79 -2.06
C GLN A 44 15.46 7.68 -3.15
N PRO A 45 15.19 7.45 -4.44
CA PRO A 45 15.50 8.42 -5.50
C PRO A 45 14.86 9.79 -5.22
N GLU A 46 15.54 10.88 -5.56
CA GLU A 46 15.10 12.27 -5.28
C GLU A 46 13.80 12.69 -5.97
N ALA A 47 13.27 11.91 -6.92
CA ALA A 47 12.30 12.37 -7.90
C ALA A 47 10.82 12.42 -7.44
N HIS A 48 10.49 12.17 -6.17
CA HIS A 48 9.08 12.06 -5.76
C HIS A 48 8.63 13.22 -4.87
N SER A 49 7.75 14.06 -5.41
CA SER A 49 7.18 15.22 -4.71
C SER A 49 5.94 14.92 -3.87
N LEU A 50 5.29 13.76 -4.04
CA LEU A 50 4.14 13.37 -3.22
C LEU A 50 4.60 12.69 -1.93
N GLY A 51 3.75 12.70 -0.91
CA GLY A 51 3.94 11.91 0.30
C GLY A 51 4.00 10.41 0.01
N ARG A 52 4.76 9.69 0.83
CA ARG A 52 5.03 8.26 0.65
C ARG A 52 4.58 7.45 1.85
N ALA A 53 4.17 6.21 1.64
CA ALA A 53 3.89 5.27 2.71
C ALA A 53 5.21 4.90 3.40
N ILE A 54 5.37 5.34 4.65
CA ILE A 54 6.56 5.05 5.47
C ILE A 54 6.36 3.84 6.38
N ARG A 55 5.10 3.41 6.56
CA ARG A 55 4.75 2.33 7.47
C ARG A 55 3.41 1.72 7.12
N THR A 56 3.38 0.39 7.04
CA THR A 56 2.16 -0.41 6.92
C THR A 56 2.06 -1.32 8.13
N ARG A 57 0.91 -1.36 8.79
CA ARG A 57 0.59 -2.30 9.87
C ARG A 57 -0.81 -2.84 9.65
N HIS A 58 -1.00 -4.12 9.92
CA HIS A 58 -2.33 -4.70 9.93
C HIS A 58 -2.43 -5.79 10.99
N GLY A 59 -3.59 -5.95 11.59
CA GLY A 59 -3.84 -6.90 12.67
C GLY A 59 -5.31 -7.24 12.79
N ARG A 60 -5.64 -8.23 13.63
CA ARG A 60 -7.04 -8.48 14.01
C ARG A 60 -7.64 -7.18 14.54
N ALA A 61 -8.84 -6.83 14.09
CA ALA A 61 -9.55 -5.69 14.63
C ALA A 61 -9.88 -5.97 16.11
N SER A 62 -9.28 -5.21 17.03
CA SER A 62 -9.66 -5.20 18.44
C SER A 62 -9.58 -3.77 18.96
N ILE A 63 -10.47 -3.45 19.91
CA ILE A 63 -10.40 -2.20 20.67
C ILE A 63 -9.79 -2.56 22.03
N PRO A 64 -8.63 -1.98 22.42
CA PRO A 64 -8.09 -2.19 23.76
C PRO A 64 -9.14 -1.85 24.83
N GLY A 65 -9.50 -2.83 25.66
CA GLY A 65 -10.48 -2.66 26.74
C GLY A 65 -11.93 -2.99 26.39
N GLN A 66 -12.24 -3.38 25.16
CA GLN A 66 -13.56 -3.93 24.78
C GLN A 66 -13.39 -5.32 24.16
N ALA A 67 -13.88 -6.34 24.87
CA ALA A 67 -14.09 -7.67 24.31
C ALA A 67 -15.36 -7.66 23.45
N ASP A 68 -15.37 -6.86 22.39
CA ASP A 68 -16.55 -6.77 21.52
C ASP A 68 -16.53 -7.97 20.56
N SER A 69 -17.40 -8.94 20.83
CA SER A 69 -17.57 -10.17 20.05
C SER A 69 -18.05 -9.91 18.62
N THR A 70 -18.50 -8.69 18.32
CA THR A 70 -18.93 -8.24 16.98
C THR A 70 -17.77 -7.86 16.06
N LEU A 71 -16.54 -7.73 16.58
CA LEU A 71 -15.32 -7.45 15.82
C LEU A 71 -14.60 -8.71 15.32
N GLN A 72 -15.15 -9.89 15.60
CA GLN A 72 -14.63 -11.13 15.04
C GLN A 72 -14.82 -11.13 13.52
N GLY A 73 -13.76 -11.44 12.79
CA GLY A 73 -13.82 -11.51 11.32
C GLY A 73 -13.52 -10.20 10.61
N GLN A 74 -12.76 -9.28 11.21
CA GLN A 74 -12.26 -8.08 10.54
C GLN A 74 -10.76 -7.88 10.76
N ARG A 75 -10.08 -7.38 9.73
CA ARG A 75 -8.69 -6.95 9.76
C ARG A 75 -8.62 -5.43 9.79
N GLN A 76 -7.91 -4.87 10.78
CA GLN A 76 -7.56 -3.45 10.84
C GLN A 76 -6.28 -3.22 10.05
N PHE A 77 -6.28 -2.17 9.22
CA PHE A 77 -5.10 -1.64 8.53
C PHE A 77 -4.78 -0.23 9.03
N ILE A 78 -3.48 0.07 9.11
CA ILE A 78 -2.91 1.38 9.41
C ILE A 78 -1.78 1.61 8.42
N VAL A 79 -1.88 2.69 7.63
CA VAL A 79 -0.85 3.12 6.69
C VAL A 79 -0.48 4.56 7.04
N ASP A 80 0.78 4.78 7.38
CA ASP A 80 1.28 6.13 7.68
C ASP A 80 2.04 6.67 6.47
N PHE A 81 1.70 7.89 6.08
CA PHE A 81 2.33 8.66 5.00
C PHE A 81 3.14 9.83 5.57
N GLN A 82 4.26 10.18 4.93
CA GLN A 82 5.07 11.35 5.29
C GLN A 82 5.88 11.83 4.08
N GLY A 83 6.35 13.09 4.12
CA GLY A 83 7.27 13.66 3.14
C GLY A 83 6.57 14.31 1.94
N GLY A 84 7.36 14.93 1.06
CA GLY A 84 6.85 15.55 -0.16
C GLY A 84 5.81 16.63 0.17
N ALA A 85 4.73 16.66 -0.59
CA ALA A 85 3.61 17.59 -0.42
C ALA A 85 3.01 17.57 1.00
N LEU A 86 3.13 16.47 1.76
CA LEU A 86 2.59 16.38 3.12
C LEU A 86 3.34 17.25 4.13
N ASP A 87 4.61 17.59 3.87
CA ASP A 87 5.44 18.36 4.83
C ASP A 87 4.96 19.80 5.03
N ASP A 88 4.17 20.31 4.07
CA ASP A 88 3.61 21.67 4.00
C ASP A 88 2.11 21.74 4.31
N ILE A 89 1.45 20.59 4.55
CA ILE A 89 0.01 20.53 4.83
C ILE A 89 -0.21 20.64 6.34
N ALA A 90 -0.95 21.68 6.75
CA ALA A 90 -1.35 21.87 8.13
C ALA A 90 -2.35 20.79 8.60
N ALA A 91 -2.32 20.46 9.89
CA ALA A 91 -3.12 19.36 10.46
C ALA A 91 -4.64 19.58 10.40
N ASP A 92 -5.08 20.82 10.20
CA ASP A 92 -6.50 21.20 10.08
C ASP A 92 -7.01 21.22 8.64
N GLN A 93 -6.15 20.91 7.65
CA GLN A 93 -6.54 20.82 6.26
C GLN A 93 -7.45 19.61 6.00
N PRO A 94 -8.41 19.73 5.06
CA PRO A 94 -9.35 18.66 4.73
C PRO A 94 -8.68 17.60 3.83
N VAL A 95 -7.69 16.90 4.37
CA VAL A 95 -7.11 15.73 3.70
C VAL A 95 -8.15 14.61 3.70
N GLU A 96 -8.32 13.99 2.54
CA GLU A 96 -9.27 12.91 2.31
C GLU A 96 -8.55 11.61 1.97
N LEU A 97 -9.20 10.49 2.31
CA LEU A 97 -8.74 9.15 1.98
C LEU A 97 -9.54 8.62 0.78
N VAL A 98 -8.89 8.50 -0.37
CA VAL A 98 -9.44 7.79 -1.53
C VAL A 98 -8.97 6.34 -1.44
N ILE A 99 -9.90 5.41 -1.23
CA ILE A 99 -9.63 3.99 -1.01
C ILE A 99 -10.59 3.11 -1.80
N ASN A 100 -10.06 2.01 -2.33
CA ASN A 100 -10.82 0.96 -3.00
C ASN A 100 -10.28 -0.42 -2.59
N ALA A 101 -11.16 -1.41 -2.46
CA ALA A 101 -10.81 -2.80 -2.25
C ALA A 101 -11.59 -3.66 -3.25
N GLN A 102 -10.92 -4.60 -3.93
CA GLN A 102 -11.59 -5.50 -4.86
C GLN A 102 -12.54 -6.48 -4.17
N GLN A 103 -12.16 -6.97 -2.97
CA GLN A 103 -12.96 -7.88 -2.17
C GLN A 103 -13.19 -7.31 -0.77
N GLY A 104 -14.43 -7.43 -0.30
CA GLY A 104 -14.86 -6.89 0.99
C GLY A 104 -15.20 -5.40 0.95
N GLU A 105 -16.11 -4.99 1.83
CA GLU A 105 -16.46 -3.57 2.01
C GLU A 105 -15.39 -2.87 2.86
N VAL A 106 -14.98 -1.66 2.44
CA VAL A 106 -14.08 -0.82 3.23
C VAL A 106 -14.85 -0.20 4.39
N LEU A 107 -14.54 -0.63 5.60
CA LEU A 107 -15.20 -0.16 6.82
C LEU A 107 -14.33 0.86 7.56
N LEU A 108 -14.98 1.87 8.15
CA LEU A 108 -14.35 2.89 9.00
C LEU A 108 -13.10 3.57 8.37
N PRO A 109 -13.15 4.01 7.10
CA PRO A 109 -12.05 4.76 6.52
C PRO A 109 -11.86 6.07 7.29
N GLN A 110 -10.65 6.30 7.78
CA GLN A 110 -10.28 7.48 8.54
C GLN A 110 -8.91 7.96 8.12
N VAL A 111 -8.72 9.28 8.17
CA VAL A 111 -7.45 9.93 7.99
C VAL A 111 -7.20 10.89 9.15
N THR A 112 -6.02 10.79 9.76
CA THR A 112 -5.67 11.57 10.95
C THR A 112 -4.25 12.14 10.82
N PRO A 113 -4.03 13.43 11.07
CA PRO A 113 -2.68 13.99 11.11
C PRO A 113 -1.87 13.39 12.26
N LEU A 114 -0.57 13.23 12.06
CA LEU A 114 0.38 12.75 13.05
C LEU A 114 1.31 13.91 13.51
N PRO A 115 1.85 13.85 14.73
CA PRO A 115 2.72 14.92 15.26
C PRO A 115 4.00 15.19 14.45
N ASN A 116 4.43 14.23 13.62
CA ASN A 116 5.65 14.28 12.81
C ASN A 116 5.42 14.79 11.37
N LYS A 117 4.39 15.63 11.15
CA LYS A 117 3.94 16.04 9.81
C LYS A 117 3.52 14.86 8.90
N GLY A 118 3.26 13.71 9.51
CA GLY A 118 2.74 12.55 8.82
C GLY A 118 1.22 12.56 8.82
N TRP A 119 0.64 11.68 8.02
CA TRP A 119 -0.79 11.43 7.96
C TRP A 119 -1.04 9.93 8.04
N ARG A 120 -2.00 9.52 8.88
CA ARG A 120 -2.38 8.13 9.06
C ARG A 120 -3.68 7.86 8.34
N ALA A 121 -3.67 6.95 7.38
CA ALA A 121 -4.87 6.29 6.90
C ALA A 121 -5.15 5.05 7.75
N SER A 122 -6.39 4.84 8.16
CA SER A 122 -6.81 3.62 8.83
C SER A 122 -8.18 3.18 8.33
N PHE A 123 -8.35 1.87 8.17
CA PHE A 123 -9.59 1.26 7.69
C PHE A 123 -9.66 -0.19 8.18
N ARG A 124 -10.81 -0.83 7.98
CA ARG A 124 -11.01 -2.25 8.23
C ARG A 124 -11.54 -2.95 6.98
N LEU A 125 -11.18 -4.22 6.84
CA LEU A 125 -11.76 -5.12 5.86
C LEU A 125 -12.31 -6.36 6.57
N PRO A 126 -13.55 -6.80 6.27
CA PRO A 126 -14.06 -8.09 6.70
C PRO A 126 -13.19 -9.24 6.16
N ASP A 127 -13.12 -10.34 6.90
CA ASP A 127 -12.49 -11.58 6.45
C ASP A 127 -13.19 -12.10 5.18
N SER A 128 -12.38 -12.53 4.22
CA SER A 128 -12.83 -13.15 2.99
C SER A 128 -12.08 -14.47 2.75
N HIS A 129 -12.64 -15.35 1.93
CA HIS A 129 -11.93 -16.55 1.50
C HIS A 129 -11.00 -16.29 0.29
N GLN A 130 -11.12 -15.11 -0.31
CA GLN A 130 -10.37 -14.70 -1.50
C GLN A 130 -9.42 -13.55 -1.15
N PRO A 131 -8.24 -13.47 -1.80
CA PRO A 131 -7.37 -12.30 -1.69
C PRO A 131 -8.08 -11.01 -2.13
N SER A 132 -7.70 -9.88 -1.53
CA SER A 132 -8.22 -8.55 -1.89
C SER A 132 -7.10 -7.61 -2.28
N ASP A 133 -7.13 -7.08 -3.52
CA ASP A 133 -6.30 -5.93 -3.93
C ASP A 133 -6.90 -4.65 -3.33
N VAL A 134 -6.13 -3.99 -2.48
CA VAL A 134 -6.49 -2.76 -1.81
C VAL A 134 -5.58 -1.64 -2.30
N ARG A 135 -6.20 -0.54 -2.72
CA ARG A 135 -5.50 0.65 -3.20
C ARG A 135 -5.99 1.86 -2.46
N LEU A 136 -5.07 2.67 -1.95
CA LEU A 136 -5.43 3.94 -1.32
C LEU A 136 -4.40 5.04 -1.56
N ARG A 137 -4.87 6.28 -1.49
CA ARG A 137 -4.05 7.50 -1.53
C ARG A 137 -4.73 8.61 -0.74
N LEU A 138 -3.94 9.62 -0.38
CA LEU A 138 -4.42 10.85 0.23
C LEU A 138 -4.62 11.92 -0.84
N THR A 139 -5.71 12.67 -0.71
CA THR A 139 -6.02 13.82 -1.57
C THR A 139 -6.29 15.07 -0.73
N LEU A 140 -6.05 16.24 -1.31
CA LEU A 140 -6.48 17.52 -0.78
C LEU A 140 -7.15 18.29 -1.91
N ASN A 141 -8.40 18.70 -1.73
CA ASN A 141 -9.20 19.34 -2.79
C ASN A 141 -9.18 18.52 -4.10
N GLU A 142 -9.40 17.20 -3.99
CA GLU A 142 -9.37 16.22 -5.09
C GLU A 142 -7.99 15.97 -5.75
N GLU A 143 -6.96 16.76 -5.40
CA GLU A 143 -5.61 16.57 -5.91
C GLU A 143 -4.82 15.53 -5.09
N PRO A 144 -4.15 14.56 -5.73
CA PRO A 144 -3.29 13.61 -5.02
C PRO A 144 -2.12 14.30 -4.32
N ILE A 145 -1.95 14.02 -3.04
CA ILE A 145 -0.84 14.52 -2.20
C ILE A 145 0.04 13.39 -1.66
N SER A 146 -0.32 12.13 -1.94
CA SER A 146 0.50 10.96 -1.69
C SER A 146 0.61 10.05 -2.91
N GLU A 147 1.58 9.15 -2.90
CA GLU A 147 1.57 7.96 -3.76
C GLU A 147 0.32 7.11 -3.52
N THR A 148 0.05 6.21 -4.46
CA THR A 148 -0.95 5.16 -4.26
C THR A 148 -0.28 3.97 -3.60
N TRP A 149 -0.67 3.69 -2.35
CA TRP A 149 -0.33 2.46 -1.67
C TRP A 149 -1.19 1.33 -2.25
N ASN A 150 -0.54 0.27 -2.75
CA ASN A 150 -1.19 -0.93 -3.28
C ASN A 150 -0.78 -2.12 -2.41
N TYR A 151 -1.73 -2.96 -2.01
CA TYR A 151 -1.48 -4.10 -1.15
C TYR A 151 -2.46 -5.22 -1.46
N VAL A 152 -1.95 -6.44 -1.63
CA VAL A 152 -2.80 -7.64 -1.75
C VAL A 152 -2.88 -8.29 -0.38
N TRP A 153 -4.07 -8.31 0.21
CA TRP A 153 -4.30 -9.02 1.46
C TRP A 153 -4.75 -10.45 1.20
N TYR A 154 -3.99 -11.41 1.73
CA TYR A 154 -4.31 -12.84 1.73
C TYR A 154 -4.84 -13.25 3.11
N PRO A 155 -6.15 -13.51 3.26
CA PRO A 155 -6.75 -13.80 4.57
C PRO A 155 -6.33 -15.15 5.17
N ASN A 156 -5.91 -16.10 4.33
CA ASN A 156 -5.58 -17.47 4.74
C ASN A 156 -4.09 -17.70 5.06
N ASP A 157 -3.21 -16.71 4.81
CA ASP A 157 -1.75 -16.85 5.01
C ASP A 157 -1.31 -16.45 6.44
N GLN A 158 -2.08 -16.85 7.44
CA GLN A 158 -1.85 -16.53 8.87
C GLN A 158 -1.46 -17.76 9.67
#